data_AF-A0A914NJN0-F1
#
_entry.id   AF-A0A914NJN0-F1
#
_cell.length_a   1.000
_cell.length_b   1.000
_cell.length_c   1.000
_cell.angle_alpha   90.00
_cell.angle_beta   90.00
_cell.angle_gamma   90.00
#
_symmetry.space_group_name_H-M   'P 1'
#
loop_
_entity.id
_entity.type
_entity.pdbx_description
1 polymer ?
#
loop_
_entity_poly.entity_id
_entity_poly.type
_entity_poly.pdbx_seq_one_letter_code
_entity_poly.pdbx_strand_id
1 'polypeptide(L)'
;MYTEIRELINFLARYFHLRIPRLRIGMFCEHMANNCLFRFQPYWNINIPKQHEEQRIIRISRTFCDETFTSAANSVGLMLEELLNCLPEHIILYVNPGEVFYCSCDYSPPIPIWLGSVNEDLSYNEQKVDGHSLIPPPPLPTRVPPLLPTGMDFTALDWRVNLSLVSPRELGYEYTNPL
;
A
#
# COMPACT_ATOMS: atom_id res chain seq x y z
N MET A 1 -3.51 -4.68 12.43
CA MET A 1 -3.52 -5.49 11.19
C MET A 1 -3.20 -4.65 9.97
N TYR A 2 -3.89 -3.52 9.75
CA TYR A 2 -3.68 -2.70 8.55
C TYR A 2 -2.27 -2.11 8.50
N THR A 3 -1.73 -1.70 9.64
CA THR A 3 -0.36 -1.20 9.78
C THR A 3 0.64 -2.27 9.38
N GLU A 4 0.52 -3.48 9.90
CA GLU A 4 1.43 -4.59 9.61
C GLU A 4 1.39 -4.99 8.14
N ILE A 5 0.18 -5.07 7.54
CA ILE A 5 0.03 -5.32 6.11
C ILE A 5 0.66 -4.18 5.30
N ARG A 6 0.44 -2.91 5.68
CA ARG A 6 1.05 -1.76 5.00
C ARG A 6 2.58 -1.84 5.04
N GLU A 7 3.18 -2.13 6.19
CA GLU A 7 4.64 -2.23 6.33
C GLU A 7 5.22 -3.40 5.53
N LEU A 8 4.52 -4.54 5.48
CA LEU A 8 4.84 -5.66 4.58
C LEU A 8 4.83 -5.22 3.11
N ILE A 9 3.76 -4.56 2.67
CA ILE A 9 3.59 -4.14 1.27
C ILE A 9 4.64 -3.09 0.89
N ASN A 10 4.92 -2.14 1.78
CA ASN A 10 6.00 -1.18 1.62
C ASN A 10 7.36 -1.86 1.50
N PHE A 11 7.61 -2.91 2.29
CA PHE A 11 8.83 -3.72 2.19
C PHE A 11 8.97 -4.35 0.80
N LEU A 12 7.92 -4.98 0.27
CA LEU A 12 7.94 -5.57 -1.07
C LEU A 12 8.08 -4.51 -2.18
N ALA A 13 7.36 -3.40 -2.07
CA ALA A 13 7.37 -2.32 -3.06
C ALA A 13 8.79 -1.75 -3.31
N ARG A 14 9.64 -1.74 -2.29
CA ARG A 14 11.05 -1.31 -2.41
C ARG A 14 11.86 -2.14 -3.40
N TYR A 15 11.54 -3.43 -3.57
CA TYR A 15 12.23 -4.30 -4.53
C TYR A 15 11.78 -4.07 -5.98
N PHE A 16 10.53 -3.66 -6.17
CA PHE A 16 9.96 -3.42 -7.51
C PHE A 16 10.21 -2.00 -8.00
N HIS A 17 10.47 -1.06 -7.09
CA HIS A 17 10.69 0.34 -7.42
C HIS A 17 11.79 0.50 -8.49
N LEU A 18 11.52 1.31 -9.51
CA LEU A 18 12.36 1.54 -10.70
C LEU A 18 12.58 0.32 -11.62
N ARG A 19 12.06 -0.87 -11.28
CA ARG A 19 12.15 -2.08 -12.11
C ARG A 19 10.85 -2.41 -12.83
N ILE A 20 9.72 -2.13 -12.19
CA ILE A 20 8.37 -2.33 -12.75
C ILE A 20 7.67 -0.97 -12.85
N PRO A 21 6.81 -0.72 -13.86
CA PRO A 21 6.06 0.54 -13.95
C PRO A 21 5.23 0.84 -12.69
N ARG A 22 5.31 2.08 -12.19
CA ARG A 22 4.70 2.51 -10.92
C ARG A 22 3.23 2.14 -10.79
N LEU A 23 2.43 2.35 -11.85
CA LEU A 23 1.00 2.03 -11.83
C LEU A 23 0.76 0.53 -11.61
N ARG A 24 1.55 -0.33 -12.26
CA ARG A 24 1.43 -1.79 -12.13
C ARG A 24 1.84 -2.26 -10.74
N ILE A 25 2.91 -1.68 -10.17
CA ILE A 25 3.30 -1.95 -8.78
C ILE A 25 2.17 -1.55 -7.83
N GLY A 26 1.59 -0.35 -8.02
CA GLY A 26 0.49 0.13 -7.17
C GLY A 26 -0.70 -0.83 -7.17
N MET A 27 -1.16 -1.25 -8.35
CA MET A 27 -2.24 -2.24 -8.49
C MET A 27 -1.86 -3.58 -7.85
N PHE A 28 -0.64 -4.07 -8.08
CA PHE A 28 -0.16 -5.32 -7.48
C PHE A 28 -0.17 -5.24 -5.95
N CYS A 29 0.35 -4.14 -5.38
CA CYS A 29 0.39 -3.90 -3.96
C CYS A 29 -1.01 -3.84 -3.34
N GLU A 30 -1.98 -3.23 -4.03
CA GLU A 30 -3.38 -3.18 -3.60
C GLU A 30 -4.00 -4.59 -3.56
N HIS A 31 -3.85 -5.38 -4.62
CA HIS A 31 -4.35 -6.76 -4.66
C HIS A 31 -3.68 -7.64 -3.60
N MET A 32 -2.36 -7.51 -3.42
CA MET A 32 -1.61 -8.24 -2.40
C MET A 32 -2.10 -7.88 -1.00
N ALA A 33 -2.33 -6.59 -0.71
CA ALA A 33 -2.86 -6.15 0.58
C ALA A 33 -4.25 -6.73 0.85
N ASN A 34 -5.13 -6.72 -0.15
CA ASN A 34 -6.48 -7.28 -0.03
C ASN A 34 -6.43 -8.80 0.21
N ASN A 35 -5.58 -9.53 -0.53
CA ASN A 35 -5.39 -10.97 -0.34
C ASN A 35 -4.91 -11.29 1.09
N CYS A 36 -3.92 -10.53 1.60
CA CYS A 36 -3.46 -10.64 2.98
C CYS A 36 -4.60 -10.38 3.97
N LEU A 37 -5.39 -9.33 3.75
CA LEU A 37 -6.50 -8.97 4.64
C LEU A 37 -7.50 -10.13 4.76
N PHE A 38 -7.97 -10.66 3.63
CA PHE A 38 -8.93 -11.77 3.61
C PHE A 38 -8.35 -13.03 4.26
N ARG A 39 -7.09 -13.35 3.99
CA ARG A 39 -6.44 -14.54 4.55
C ARG A 39 -6.20 -14.41 6.05
N PHE A 40 -5.79 -13.25 6.53
CA PHE A 40 -5.34 -13.07 7.91
C PHE A 40 -6.48 -12.80 8.89
N GLN A 41 -7.57 -12.16 8.44
CA GLN A 41 -8.71 -11.78 9.28
C GLN A 41 -9.20 -12.89 10.23
N PRO A 42 -9.51 -14.13 9.77
CA PRO A 42 -10.03 -15.16 10.67
C PRO A 42 -9.01 -15.65 11.71
N TYR A 43 -7.71 -15.38 11.49
CA TYR A 43 -6.62 -15.85 12.33
C TYR A 43 -5.95 -14.71 13.12
N TRP A 44 -6.45 -13.47 13.05
CA TRP A 44 -5.80 -12.33 13.68
C TRP A 44 -6.24 -12.14 15.14
N ASN A 45 -5.36 -12.49 16.10
CA ASN A 45 -5.62 -12.31 17.53
C ASN A 45 -4.58 -11.40 18.19
N ILE A 46 -4.97 -10.17 18.51
CA ILE A 46 -4.09 -9.18 19.16
C ILE A 46 -3.65 -9.57 20.58
N ASN A 47 -4.43 -10.38 21.30
CA ASN A 47 -4.11 -10.80 22.66
C ASN A 47 -3.05 -11.91 22.68
N ILE A 48 -2.97 -12.70 21.61
CA ILE A 48 -2.02 -13.79 21.45
C ILE A 48 -1.41 -13.71 20.04
N PRO A 49 -0.44 -12.81 19.80
CA PRO A 49 0.05 -12.50 18.45
C PRO A 49 0.58 -13.70 17.66
N LYS A 50 1.19 -14.68 18.34
CA LYS A 50 1.75 -15.89 17.73
C LYS A 50 0.71 -16.98 17.42
N GLN A 51 -0.53 -16.83 17.87
CA GLN A 51 -1.57 -17.81 17.60
C GLN A 51 -1.85 -17.88 16.09
N HIS A 52 -1.88 -19.08 15.52
CA HIS A 52 -2.12 -19.32 14.09
C HIS A 52 -1.14 -18.61 13.14
N GLU A 53 0.11 -18.38 13.57
CA GLU A 53 1.15 -17.74 12.76
C GLU A 53 1.35 -18.48 11.43
N GLU A 54 1.26 -19.81 11.41
CA GLU A 54 1.43 -20.64 10.22
C GLU A 54 0.46 -20.27 9.08
N GLN A 55 -0.73 -19.76 9.41
CA GLN A 55 -1.71 -19.30 8.44
C GLN A 55 -1.37 -17.94 7.85
N ARG A 56 -0.47 -17.18 8.48
CA ARG A 56 -0.08 -15.82 8.08
C ARG A 56 1.35 -15.71 7.53
N ILE A 57 2.06 -16.83 7.39
CA ILE A 57 3.36 -16.87 6.73
C ILE A 57 3.17 -16.82 5.22
N ILE A 58 3.93 -15.95 4.55
CA ILE A 58 4.00 -15.87 3.09
C ILE A 58 5.39 -16.32 2.65
N ARG A 59 5.45 -17.36 1.81
CA ARG A 59 6.71 -17.87 1.26
C ARG A 59 6.81 -17.53 -0.22
N ILE A 60 7.93 -16.92 -0.61
CA ILE A 60 8.21 -16.53 -1.99
C ILE A 60 9.61 -17.04 -2.34
N SER A 61 9.69 -17.89 -3.34
CA SER A 61 10.92 -18.37 -3.94
C SER A 61 10.70 -18.71 -5.41
N ARG A 62 11.79 -18.98 -6.13
CA ARG A 62 11.70 -19.42 -7.54
C ARG A 62 11.00 -20.77 -7.72
N THR A 63 11.03 -21.64 -6.71
CA THR A 63 10.42 -22.98 -6.76
C THR A 63 9.01 -23.01 -6.18
N PHE A 64 8.72 -22.14 -5.21
CA PHE A 64 7.43 -22.08 -4.54
C PHE A 64 7.03 -20.64 -4.29
N CYS A 65 5.83 -20.26 -4.73
CA CYS A 65 5.22 -18.98 -4.44
C CYS A 65 3.86 -19.18 -3.79
N ASP A 66 3.66 -18.52 -2.67
CA ASP A 66 2.39 -18.50 -1.96
C ASP A 66 1.26 -17.93 -2.83
N GLU A 67 0.06 -18.50 -2.70
CA GLU A 67 -1.13 -18.13 -3.47
C GLU A 67 -1.49 -16.65 -3.33
N THR A 68 -1.25 -16.06 -2.15
CA THR A 68 -1.49 -14.64 -1.88
C THR A 68 -0.73 -13.76 -2.87
N PHE A 69 0.52 -14.14 -3.18
CA PHE A 69 1.42 -13.44 -4.08
C PHE A 69 1.11 -13.72 -5.56
N THR A 70 0.91 -14.99 -5.92
CA THR A 70 0.62 -15.38 -7.32
C THR A 70 -0.74 -14.85 -7.79
N SER A 71 -1.76 -14.90 -6.94
CA SER A 71 -3.09 -14.35 -7.21
C SER A 71 -3.04 -12.82 -7.44
N ALA A 72 -2.25 -12.09 -6.65
CA ALA A 72 -2.07 -10.66 -6.84
C ALA A 72 -1.37 -10.32 -8.17
N ALA A 73 -0.35 -11.09 -8.56
CA ALA A 73 0.32 -10.93 -9.85
C ALA A 73 -0.64 -11.18 -11.03
N ASN A 74 -1.38 -12.29 -10.96
CA ASN A 74 -2.36 -12.68 -11.99
C ASN A 74 -3.48 -11.65 -12.15
N SER A 75 -3.94 -11.04 -11.05
CA SER A 75 -5.01 -10.03 -11.07
C SER A 75 -4.64 -8.77 -11.87
N VAL A 76 -3.36 -8.45 -11.96
CA VAL A 76 -2.83 -7.25 -12.66
C VAL A 76 -2.18 -7.61 -14.01
N GLY A 77 -2.13 -8.90 -14.35
CA GLY A 77 -1.46 -9.39 -15.56
C GLY A 77 0.06 -9.21 -15.54
N LEU A 78 0.68 -9.22 -14.34
CA LEU A 78 2.13 -9.23 -14.19
C LEU A 78 2.66 -10.66 -14.29
N MET A 79 3.74 -10.82 -15.05
CA MET A 79 4.42 -12.11 -15.13
C MET A 79 5.11 -12.40 -13.80
N LEU A 80 4.82 -13.57 -13.21
CA LEU A 80 5.40 -13.95 -11.92
C LEU A 80 6.94 -13.93 -11.95
N GLU A 81 7.55 -14.35 -13.06
CA GLU A 81 9.01 -14.32 -13.23
C GLU A 81 9.59 -12.90 -13.17
N GLU A 82 8.88 -11.89 -13.69
CA GLU A 82 9.32 -10.48 -13.64
C GLU A 82 9.42 -9.99 -12.19
N LEU A 83 8.41 -10.32 -11.38
CA LEU A 83 8.38 -10.02 -9.95
C LEU A 83 9.48 -10.78 -9.20
N LEU A 84 9.62 -12.08 -9.46
CA LEU A 84 10.64 -12.91 -8.81
C LEU A 84 12.07 -12.47 -9.12
N ASN A 85 12.33 -11.98 -10.33
CA ASN A 85 13.64 -11.43 -10.68
C ASN A 85 13.99 -10.14 -9.94
N CYS A 86 13.00 -9.46 -9.34
CA CYS A 86 13.23 -8.29 -8.51
C CYS A 86 13.58 -8.65 -7.06
N LEU A 87 13.19 -9.83 -6.59
CA LEU A 87 13.28 -10.27 -5.21
C LEU A 87 14.55 -11.12 -4.96
N PRO A 88 15.03 -11.18 -3.71
CA PRO A 88 15.91 -12.25 -3.25
C PRO A 88 15.38 -13.65 -3.61
N GLU A 89 16.29 -14.62 -3.75
CA GLU A 89 15.97 -15.99 -4.18
C GLU A 89 14.95 -16.70 -3.27
N HIS A 90 15.04 -16.43 -1.97
CA HIS A 90 14.17 -16.97 -0.94
C HIS A 90 13.75 -15.85 0.01
N ILE A 91 12.45 -15.75 0.25
CA ILE A 91 11.83 -14.80 1.16
C ILE A 91 10.73 -15.51 1.94
N ILE A 92 10.79 -15.42 3.26
CA ILE A 92 9.73 -15.85 4.17
C ILE A 92 9.31 -14.65 4.99
N LEU A 93 8.01 -14.33 4.95
CA LEU A 93 7.45 -13.16 5.61
C LEU A 93 6.51 -13.62 6.72
N TYR A 94 6.72 -13.07 7.91
CA TYR A 94 5.89 -13.30 9.08
C TYR A 94 5.12 -12.02 9.37
N VAL A 95 3.79 -12.13 9.44
CA VAL A 95 2.90 -10.99 9.70
C VAL A 95 2.04 -11.32 10.91
N ASN A 96 2.37 -10.74 12.06
CA ASN A 96 1.66 -10.93 13.30
C ASN A 96 1.26 -9.58 13.91
N PRO A 97 0.29 -9.55 14.83
CA PRO A 97 -0.02 -8.35 15.58
C PRO A 97 1.23 -7.76 16.26
N GLY A 98 1.54 -6.50 15.96
CA GLY A 98 2.67 -5.75 16.55
C GLY A 98 4.05 -6.08 15.95
N GLU A 99 4.16 -7.02 15.02
CA GLU A 99 5.46 -7.41 14.46
C GLU A 99 5.37 -7.94 13.02
N VAL A 100 6.33 -7.50 12.20
CA VAL A 100 6.51 -8.00 10.82
C VAL A 100 7.98 -8.33 10.63
N PHE A 101 8.26 -9.57 10.23
CA PHE A 101 9.63 -10.06 10.03
C PHE A 101 9.83 -10.65 8.63
N TYR A 102 11.08 -10.62 8.20
CA TYR A 102 11.56 -11.24 6.98
C TYR A 102 12.71 -12.21 7.30
N CYS A 103 12.68 -13.40 6.71
CA CYS A 103 13.82 -14.32 6.67
C CYS A 103 14.26 -14.56 5.23
N SER A 104 15.57 -14.53 5.00
CA SER A 104 16.18 -14.82 3.69
C SER A 104 16.29 -16.32 3.39
N CYS A 105 16.15 -17.19 4.39
CA CYS A 105 16.23 -18.64 4.28
C CYS A 105 15.61 -19.26 5.56
N ASP A 106 15.20 -20.53 5.52
CA ASP A 106 14.58 -21.25 6.64
C ASP A 106 15.42 -21.23 7.94
N TYR A 107 16.75 -21.19 7.81
CA TYR A 107 17.69 -21.19 8.96
C TYR A 107 18.28 -19.80 9.26
N SER A 108 17.87 -18.78 8.50
CA SER A 108 18.35 -17.41 8.69
C SER A 108 17.64 -16.77 9.88
N PRO A 109 18.34 -15.98 10.72
CA PRO A 109 17.68 -15.25 11.78
C PRO A 109 16.66 -14.26 11.21
N PRO A 110 15.47 -14.11 11.83
CA PRO A 110 14.45 -13.18 11.36
C PRO A 110 14.92 -11.73 11.50
N ILE A 111 14.75 -10.96 10.44
CA ILE A 111 15.07 -9.54 10.37
C ILE A 111 13.77 -8.74 10.53
N PRO A 112 13.67 -7.81 11.49
CA PRO A 112 12.47 -7.01 11.67
C PRO A 112 12.28 -6.05 10.50
N ILE A 113 11.11 -6.13 9.86
CA ILE A 113 10.61 -5.09 8.95
C ILE A 113 9.98 -3.96 9.76
N TRP A 114 9.15 -4.34 10.74
CA TRP A 114 8.45 -3.42 11.61
C TRP A 114 8.16 -4.06 12.97
N LEU A 115 8.23 -3.26 14.03
CA LEU A 115 7.87 -3.62 15.39
C LEU A 115 7.12 -2.44 16.00
N GLY A 116 5.99 -2.70 16.66
CA GLY A 116 5.19 -1.64 17.28
C GLY A 116 4.07 -2.18 18.16
N SER A 117 3.08 -1.33 18.43
CA SER A 117 1.92 -1.73 19.24
C SER A 117 1.03 -2.68 18.45
N VAL A 118 0.47 -3.69 19.13
CA VAL A 118 -0.56 -4.58 18.53
C VAL A 118 -1.83 -3.82 18.10
N ASN A 119 -2.03 -2.62 18.65
CA ASN A 119 -3.17 -1.73 18.37
C ASN A 119 -2.74 -0.47 17.60
N GLU A 120 -1.65 -0.53 16.83
CA GLU A 120 -1.15 0.64 16.07
C GLU A 120 -2.20 1.21 15.12
N ASP A 121 -3.12 0.39 14.60
CA ASP A 121 -4.21 0.86 13.74
C ASP A 121 -5.15 1.87 14.43
N LEU A 122 -5.18 1.87 15.77
CA LEU A 122 -5.98 2.79 16.58
C LEU A 122 -5.16 4.00 17.07
N SER A 123 -3.85 4.01 16.82
CA SER A 123 -2.99 5.12 17.20
C SER A 123 -3.25 6.31 16.28
N TYR A 124 -3.37 7.49 16.87
CA TYR A 124 -3.43 8.74 16.13
C TYR A 124 -2.06 9.39 16.17
N ASN A 125 -1.51 9.68 15.00
CA ASN A 125 -0.30 10.50 14.93
C ASN A 125 -0.68 11.94 15.26
N GLU A 126 -0.46 12.33 16.52
CA GLU A 126 -0.47 13.74 16.92
C GLU A 126 0.66 14.42 16.14
N GLN A 127 0.31 15.06 15.02
CA GLN A 127 1.23 15.98 14.36
C GLN A 127 1.53 17.08 15.38
N LYS A 128 2.72 17.02 15.97
CA LYS A 128 3.27 18.15 16.70
C LYS A 128 3.43 19.27 15.68
N VAL A 129 2.46 20.17 15.65
CA VAL A 129 2.56 21.43 14.91
C VAL A 129 3.65 22.21 15.63
N ASP A 130 4.88 22.02 15.21
CA ASP A 130 6.01 22.81 15.69
C ASP A 130 5.77 24.27 15.25
N GLY A 131 5.13 25.04 16.13
CA GLY A 131 5.27 26.49 16.26
C GLY A 131 4.88 27.41 15.11
N HIS A 132 4.50 26.94 13.92
CA HIS A 132 4.18 27.81 12.79
C HIS A 132 2.87 27.45 12.08
N SER A 133 1.87 28.29 12.38
CA SER A 133 0.65 28.58 11.63
C SER A 133 -0.25 27.40 11.29
N LEU A 134 -1.31 27.26 12.11
CA LEU A 134 -2.60 26.78 11.63
C LEU A 134 -2.97 27.61 10.39
N ILE A 135 -2.76 27.06 9.20
CA ILE A 135 -3.46 27.56 8.02
C ILE A 135 -4.93 27.30 8.35
N PRO A 136 -5.76 28.34 8.56
CA PRO A 136 -7.17 28.11 8.79
C PRO A 136 -7.71 27.30 7.62
N PRO A 137 -8.66 26.38 7.85
CA PRO A 137 -9.31 25.67 6.77
C PRO A 137 -9.76 26.71 5.73
N PRO A 138 -9.54 26.46 4.42
CA PRO A 138 -9.93 27.41 3.39
C PRO A 138 -11.40 27.78 3.61
N PRO A 139 -11.75 29.07 3.56
CA PRO A 139 -13.12 29.50 3.79
C PRO A 139 -14.03 28.75 2.82
N LEU A 140 -15.18 28.27 3.32
CA LEU A 140 -16.22 27.71 2.47
C LEU A 140 -16.46 28.67 1.30
N PRO A 141 -16.50 28.18 0.05
CA PRO A 141 -16.70 29.05 -1.10
C PRO A 141 -17.98 29.86 -0.91
N THR A 142 -17.84 31.16 -0.63
CA THR A 142 -18.95 32.12 -0.47
C THR A 142 -19.63 32.46 -1.79
N ARG A 143 -19.10 31.94 -2.90
CA ARG A 143 -19.69 32.10 -4.21
C ARG A 143 -20.73 31.01 -4.41
N VAL A 144 -21.98 31.32 -4.08
CA VAL A 144 -23.15 30.60 -4.60
C VAL A 144 -22.95 30.49 -6.11
N PRO A 145 -22.89 29.28 -6.71
CA PRO A 145 -22.83 29.14 -8.16
C PRO A 145 -24.04 29.87 -8.75
N PRO A 146 -23.91 30.61 -9.86
CA PRO A 146 -25.09 31.07 -10.56
C PRO A 146 -25.95 29.84 -10.85
N LEU A 147 -27.24 29.93 -10.49
CA LEU A 147 -28.23 28.89 -10.75
C LEU A 147 -28.05 28.41 -12.19
N LEU A 148 -27.69 27.13 -12.35
CA LEU A 148 -27.59 26.49 -13.65
C LEU A 148 -28.94 26.70 -14.38
N PRO A 149 -28.94 27.02 -15.68
CA PRO A 149 -30.18 27.08 -16.44
C PRO A 149 -30.89 25.73 -16.32
N THR A 150 -32.17 25.74 -15.96
CA THR A 150 -33.03 24.57 -15.89
C THR A 150 -33.00 23.83 -17.22
N GLY A 151 -32.40 22.63 -17.23
CA GLY A 151 -32.38 21.76 -18.41
C GLY A 151 -31.11 20.93 -18.66
N MET A 152 -30.19 20.77 -17.70
CA MET A 152 -29.10 19.81 -17.85
C MET A 152 -29.47 18.42 -17.33
N ASP A 153 -29.33 17.43 -18.21
CA ASP A 153 -29.45 16.01 -17.94
C ASP A 153 -28.32 15.52 -17.03
N PHE A 154 -28.66 14.78 -15.98
CA PHE A 154 -27.73 14.31 -14.93
C PHE A 154 -26.99 13.02 -15.30
N THR A 155 -27.12 12.55 -16.54
CA THR A 155 -26.49 11.31 -17.03
C THR A 155 -24.97 11.40 -17.23
N ALA A 156 -24.35 12.58 -17.03
CA ALA A 156 -22.92 12.80 -17.23
C ALA A 156 -22.13 13.18 -15.96
N LEU A 157 -22.54 12.71 -14.77
CA LEU A 157 -21.66 12.74 -13.59
C LEU A 157 -20.59 11.63 -13.70
N ASP A 158 -19.69 11.78 -14.66
CA ASP A 158 -18.41 11.07 -14.65
C ASP A 158 -17.51 11.82 -13.65
N TRP A 159 -17.24 11.21 -12.49
CA TRP A 159 -16.41 11.77 -11.42
C TRP A 159 -14.91 11.88 -11.81
N ARG A 160 -14.60 11.69 -13.09
CA ARG A 160 -13.26 11.83 -13.65
C ARG A 160 -12.90 13.30 -13.77
N VAL A 161 -12.01 13.74 -12.89
CA VAL A 161 -11.29 15.00 -13.04
C VAL A 161 -10.61 15.00 -14.41
N ASN A 162 -10.97 15.95 -15.27
CA ASN A 162 -10.35 16.11 -16.56
C ASN A 162 -8.92 16.65 -16.35
N LEU A 163 -7.94 15.75 -16.37
CA LEU A 163 -6.52 16.04 -16.14
C LEU A 163 -5.92 17.04 -17.14
N SER A 164 -6.61 17.36 -18.24
CA SER A 164 -6.19 18.42 -19.18
C SER A 164 -6.38 19.85 -18.64
N LEU A 165 -7.15 20.02 -17.55
CA LEU A 165 -7.39 21.31 -16.91
C LEU A 165 -6.52 21.55 -15.67
N VAL A 166 -5.73 20.56 -15.24
CA VAL A 166 -4.84 20.68 -14.07
C VAL A 166 -3.46 21.12 -14.56
N SER A 167 -3.01 22.28 -14.07
CA SER A 167 -1.69 22.81 -14.36
C SER A 167 -0.61 21.85 -13.83
N PRO A 168 0.44 21.49 -14.62
CA PRO A 168 1.50 20.60 -14.18
C PRO A 168 2.22 21.01 -12.88
N ARG A 169 2.15 22.29 -12.50
CA ARG A 169 2.68 22.81 -11.23
C ARG A 169 1.93 22.32 -9.99
N GLU A 170 0.64 22.02 -10.11
CA GLU A 170 -0.18 21.54 -8.99
C GLU A 170 0.02 20.04 -8.71
N LEU A 171 0.68 19.32 -9.64
CA LEU A 171 0.96 17.90 -9.54
C LEU A 171 2.37 17.59 -8.99
N GLY A 172 3.15 18.60 -8.58
CA GLY A 172 4.44 18.40 -7.93
C GLY A 172 5.56 17.84 -8.83
N TYR A 173 5.42 17.93 -10.16
CA TYR A 173 6.47 17.54 -11.10
C TYR A 173 7.47 18.69 -11.33
N GLU A 174 8.42 18.88 -10.41
CA GLU A 174 9.66 19.58 -10.77
C GLU A 174 10.63 18.58 -11.42
N TYR A 175 10.60 18.50 -12.75
CA TYR A 175 11.72 17.97 -13.51
C TYR A 175 12.80 19.04 -13.56
N THR A 176 13.80 18.96 -12.69
CA THR A 176 15.08 19.64 -12.94
C THR A 176 15.77 18.90 -14.09
N ASN A 177 15.62 19.39 -15.31
CA ASN A 177 16.46 18.98 -16.44
C ASN A 177 17.89 19.47 -16.18
N PRO A 178 18.91 18.60 -16.16
CA PRO A 178 20.28 19.04 -16.38
C PRO A 178 20.48 19.28 -17.88
N LEU A 179 20.99 20.47 -18.21
CA LEU A 179 21.58 20.81 -19.51
C LEU A 179 22.88 20.02 -19.75
#